data_AF-A0A822EKX2-F1
#
_entry.id   AF-A0A822EKX2-F1
#
_cell.length_a   1.000
_cell.length_b   1.000
_cell.length_c   1.000
_cell.angle_alpha   90.00
_cell.angle_beta   90.00
_cell.angle_gamma   90.00
#
_symmetry.space_group_name_H-M   'P 1'
#
loop_
_entity.id
_entity.type
_entity.pdbx_description
1 polymer ?
#
loop_
_entity_poly.entity_id
_entity_poly.type
_entity_poly.pdbx_seq_one_letter_code
_entity_poly.pdbx_strand_id
1 'polypeptide(L)'
;MQLPDDKTFGTYGYYNFSYDVDRGMVGMKGVSFSVPEQKKSNIWIIENINDGQIYTIDLDSKQCYKSTMPIKLLRCIPDSATYLHSVSYGYGNKQIPADTWLVIMDDFITYTTVNSDGLCVPLS
;
A
#
# COMPACT_ATOMS: atom_id res chain seq x y z
N MET A 1 4.45 -0.76 -29.64
CA MET A 1 5.20 -1.71 -28.78
C MET A 1 4.16 -2.52 -28.05
N GLN A 2 3.94 -3.76 -28.50
CA GLN A 2 2.92 -4.65 -27.98
C GLN A 2 3.55 -5.43 -26.83
N LEU A 3 3.00 -5.31 -25.62
CA LEU A 3 3.47 -6.07 -24.47
C LEU A 3 3.12 -7.56 -24.65
N PRO A 4 3.96 -8.50 -24.17
CA PRO A 4 3.75 -9.93 -24.41
C PRO A 4 2.54 -10.50 -23.64
N ASP A 5 1.96 -11.55 -24.21
CA ASP A 5 0.81 -12.33 -23.74
C ASP A 5 1.11 -13.17 -22.47
N ASP A 6 1.58 -12.53 -21.41
CA ASP A 6 1.57 -13.15 -20.08
C ASP A 6 0.25 -12.79 -19.40
N LYS A 7 -0.56 -13.81 -19.10
CA LYS A 7 -1.77 -13.69 -18.28
C LYS A 7 -1.36 -13.15 -16.90
N THR A 8 -1.34 -11.84 -16.78
CA THR A 8 -1.15 -11.11 -15.54
C THR A 8 -2.40 -11.32 -14.69
N PHE A 9 -2.37 -12.34 -13.83
CA PHE A 9 -3.34 -12.48 -12.76
C PHE A 9 -3.07 -11.34 -11.78
N GLY A 10 -3.95 -10.34 -11.76
CA GLY A 10 -3.78 -9.22 -10.87
C GLY A 10 -4.95 -8.24 -10.95
N THR A 11 -5.14 -7.52 -9.86
CA THR A 11 -5.96 -6.32 -9.83
C THR A 11 -5.01 -5.13 -9.80
N TYR A 12 -5.11 -4.23 -10.76
CA TYR A 12 -4.40 -2.95 -10.73
C TYR A 12 -5.42 -1.83 -10.58
N GLY A 13 -4.98 -0.69 -10.05
CA GLY A 13 -5.90 0.41 -9.79
C GLY A 13 -5.20 1.69 -9.41
N TYR A 14 -5.98 2.76 -9.41
CA TYR A 14 -5.55 4.06 -8.91
C TYR A 14 -6.47 4.43 -7.76
N TYR A 15 -5.86 4.74 -6.61
CA TYR A 15 -6.57 5.04 -5.38
C TYR A 15 -6.06 6.36 -4.81
N ASN A 16 -6.99 7.18 -4.33
CA ASN A 16 -6.66 8.21 -3.37
C ASN A 16 -6.50 7.53 -2.00
N PHE A 17 -5.33 7.71 -1.41
CA PHE A 17 -4.97 7.14 -0.13
C PHE A 17 -5.11 8.21 0.97
N SER A 18 -5.75 7.86 2.06
CA SER A 18 -5.86 8.68 3.27
C SER A 18 -5.50 7.84 4.48
N TYR A 19 -4.61 8.34 5.33
CA TYR A 19 -4.18 7.63 6.52
C TYR A 19 -4.34 8.50 7.76
N ASP A 20 -5.01 7.94 8.76
CA ASP A 20 -5.21 8.54 10.08
C ASP A 20 -4.50 7.64 11.11
N VAL A 21 -3.27 8.02 11.47
CA VAL A 21 -2.41 7.27 12.40
C VAL A 21 -3.05 7.17 13.78
N ASP A 22 -3.65 8.26 14.24
CA ASP A 22 -4.22 8.40 15.59
C ASP A 22 -5.40 7.46 15.76
N ARG A 23 -6.24 7.37 14.71
CA ARG A 23 -7.36 6.44 14.69
C ARG A 23 -7.00 5.05 14.18
N GLY A 24 -5.79 4.84 13.65
CA GLY A 24 -5.37 3.57 13.06
C GLY A 24 -6.23 3.16 11.86
N MET A 25 -6.59 4.13 11.01
CA MET A 25 -7.48 3.92 9.87
C MET A 25 -6.78 4.25 8.56
N VAL A 26 -6.90 3.35 7.58
CA VAL A 26 -6.49 3.58 6.20
C VAL A 26 -7.73 3.61 5.33
N GLY A 27 -7.85 4.62 4.48
CA GLY A 27 -8.90 4.74 3.48
C GLY A 27 -8.29 4.77 2.08
N MET A 28 -8.78 3.91 1.20
CA MET A 28 -8.36 3.83 -0.20
C MET A 28 -9.59 3.93 -1.09
N LYS A 29 -9.77 5.06 -1.77
CA LYS A 29 -10.92 5.27 -2.65
C LYS A 29 -10.46 5.45 -4.07
N GLY A 30 -10.99 4.65 -4.99
CA GLY A 30 -10.57 4.73 -6.37
C GLY A 30 -11.19 3.69 -7.28
N VAL A 31 -10.41 3.32 -8.28
CA VAL A 31 -10.82 2.43 -9.35
C VAL A 31 -9.91 1.22 -9.33
N SER A 32 -10.51 0.03 -9.29
CA SER A 32 -9.83 -1.24 -9.53
C SER A 32 -10.19 -1.79 -10.89
N PHE A 33 -9.24 -2.49 -11.51
CA PHE A 33 -9.38 -3.22 -12.74
C PHE A 33 -8.95 -4.66 -12.52
N SER A 34 -9.89 -5.58 -12.65
CA SER A 34 -9.65 -7.03 -12.62
C SER A 34 -9.27 -7.50 -14.02
N VAL A 35 -8.02 -7.96 -14.20
CA VAL A 35 -7.55 -8.48 -15.50
C VAL A 35 -8.34 -9.71 -15.94
N PRO A 36 -8.60 -10.73 -15.08
CA PRO A 36 -9.32 -11.92 -15.51
C PRO A 36 -10.76 -11.65 -15.95
N GLU A 37 -11.42 -10.70 -15.28
CA GLU A 37 -12.83 -10.38 -15.51
C GLU A 37 -13.01 -9.24 -16.52
N GLN A 38 -11.91 -8.60 -16.94
CA GLN A 38 -11.89 -7.33 -17.69
C GLN A 38 -12.86 -6.29 -17.13
N LYS A 39 -13.02 -6.30 -15.80
CA LYS A 39 -14.05 -5.54 -15.11
C LYS A 39 -13.42 -4.40 -14.32
N LYS A 40 -13.95 -3.20 -14.56
CA LYS A 40 -13.66 -2.01 -13.76
C LYS A 40 -14.67 -1.94 -12.61
N SER A 41 -14.20 -1.64 -11.41
CA SER A 41 -15.05 -1.40 -10.24
C SER A 41 -14.61 -0.12 -9.54
N ASN A 42 -15.57 0.75 -9.21
CA ASN A 42 -15.30 1.89 -8.32
C ASN A 42 -15.42 1.38 -6.88
N ILE A 43 -14.33 1.43 -6.11
CA ILE A 43 -14.32 0.87 -4.77
C ILE A 43 -13.79 1.87 -3.73
N TRP A 44 -14.25 1.69 -2.50
CA TRP A 44 -13.69 2.31 -1.33
C TRP A 44 -13.35 1.23 -0.30
N ILE A 45 -12.05 1.06 -0.04
CA ILE A 45 -11.54 0.14 0.96
C ILE A 45 -11.23 0.95 2.21
N ILE A 46 -11.66 0.46 3.37
CA ILE A 46 -11.37 1.02 4.69
C ILE A 46 -10.74 -0.08 5.52
N GLU A 47 -9.52 0.15 5.99
CA GLU A 47 -8.79 -0.78 6.84
C GLU A 47 -8.71 -0.18 8.25
N ASN A 48 -9.23 -0.88 9.24
CA ASN A 48 -9.10 -0.52 10.64
C ASN A 48 -8.00 -1.37 11.28
N ILE A 49 -6.83 -0.77 11.49
CA ILE A 49 -5.64 -1.44 11.99
C ILE A 49 -5.82 -1.88 13.45
N ASN A 50 -6.71 -1.23 14.21
CA ASN A 50 -6.92 -1.57 15.62
C ASN A 50 -7.66 -2.90 15.81
N ASP A 51 -8.66 -3.18 14.98
CA ASP A 51 -9.51 -4.39 15.08
C ASP A 51 -9.23 -5.41 13.97
N GLY A 52 -8.29 -5.11 13.08
CA GLY A 52 -7.87 -5.98 11.98
C GLY A 52 -8.99 -6.22 10.97
N GLN A 53 -9.91 -5.28 10.77
CA GLN A 53 -11.02 -5.42 9.81
C GLN A 53 -10.78 -4.60 8.54
N ILE A 54 -11.17 -5.18 7.41
CA ILE A 54 -11.23 -4.52 6.11
C ILE A 54 -12.70 -4.42 5.69
N TYR A 55 -13.11 -3.24 5.26
CA TYR A 55 -14.41 -2.97 4.67
C TYR A 55 -14.21 -2.56 3.21
N THR A 56 -14.71 -3.35 2.28
CA THR A 56 -14.68 -3.04 0.84
C THR A 56 -16.07 -2.64 0.38
N ILE A 57 -16.22 -1.41 -0.07
CA ILE A 57 -17.48 -0.84 -0.53
C ILE A 57 -17.41 -0.69 -2.04
N ASP A 58 -18.28 -1.40 -2.75
CA ASP A 58 -18.53 -1.15 -4.17
C ASP A 58 -19.37 0.14 -4.27
N LEU A 59 -18.81 1.16 -4.90
CA LEU A 59 -19.42 2.48 -4.99
C LEU A 59 -20.54 2.54 -6.02
N ASP A 60 -20.61 1.60 -6.95
CA ASP A 60 -21.64 1.52 -7.98
C ASP A 60 -22.86 0.78 -7.45
N SER A 61 -22.65 -0.41 -6.87
CA SER A 61 -23.74 -1.23 -6.31
C SER A 61 -24.12 -0.88 -4.87
N LYS A 62 -23.30 -0.08 -4.18
CA LYS A 62 -23.42 0.26 -2.74
C LYS A 62 -23.33 -0.96 -1.82
N GLN A 63 -22.84 -2.10 -2.32
CA GLN A 63 -22.61 -3.28 -1.50
C GLN A 63 -21.36 -3.10 -0.64
N CYS A 64 -21.42 -3.55 0.60
CA CYS A 64 -20.32 -3.51 1.56
C CYS A 64 -19.95 -4.94 1.96
N TYR A 65 -18.66 -5.25 1.84
CA TYR A 65 -18.08 -6.53 2.18
C TYR A 65 -17.12 -6.33 3.35
N LYS A 66 -17.19 -7.23 4.33
CA LYS A 66 -16.29 -7.23 5.49
C LYS A 66 -15.39 -8.45 5.43
N SER A 67 -14.10 -8.24 5.62
CA SER A 67 -13.11 -9.31 5.76
C SER A 67 -12.13 -8.97 6.88
N THR A 68 -11.35 -9.97 7.29
CA THR A 68 -10.28 -9.80 8.28
C THR A 68 -8.97 -9.52 7.56
N MET A 69 -8.16 -8.62 8.10
CA MET A 69 -6.80 -8.40 7.65
C MET A 69 -5.99 -9.68 7.84
N PRO A 70 -5.37 -10.20 6.76
CA PRO A 70 -4.52 -11.38 6.87
C PRO A 70 -3.19 -11.08 7.58
N ILE A 71 -2.79 -9.81 7.64
CA ILE A 71 -1.53 -9.35 8.23
C ILE A 71 -1.77 -8.10 9.08
N LYS A 72 -0.96 -7.95 10.13
CA LYS A 72 -0.96 -6.74 10.95
C LYS A 72 -0.26 -5.62 10.18
N LEU A 73 -1.00 -4.56 9.86
CA LEU A 73 -0.41 -3.37 9.22
C LEU A 73 0.46 -2.61 10.22
N LEU A 74 1.62 -2.17 9.74
CA LEU A 74 2.52 -1.30 10.49
C LEU A 74 2.13 0.15 10.32
N ARG A 75 2.21 0.91 11.41
CA ARG A 75 1.95 2.35 11.39
C ARG A 75 3.18 3.17 11.06
N CYS A 76 4.34 2.63 11.37
CA CYS A 76 5.65 3.25 11.25
C CYS A 76 6.71 2.15 11.09
N ILE A 77 7.92 2.54 10.72
CA ILE A 77 9.10 1.67 10.80
C ILE A 77 9.29 1.32 12.29
N PRO A 78 9.27 0.04 12.67
CA PRO A 78 9.45 -0.34 14.07
C PRO A 78 10.91 -0.14 14.49
N ASP A 79 11.14 0.13 15.78
CA ASP A 79 12.51 0.30 16.32
C ASP A 79 13.39 -0.95 16.16
N SER A 80 12.76 -2.12 15.98
CA SER A 80 13.45 -3.39 15.70
C SER A 80 13.86 -3.57 14.24
N ALA A 81 13.55 -2.60 13.37
CA ALA A 81 13.92 -2.67 11.96
C ALA A 81 15.44 -2.55 11.77
N THR A 82 15.96 -3.29 10.80
CA THR A 82 17.38 -3.25 10.45
C THR A 82 17.58 -2.29 9.30
N TYR A 83 18.39 -1.25 9.50
CA TYR A 83 18.82 -0.38 8.41
C TYR A 83 19.60 -1.18 7.38
N LEU A 84 19.26 -1.03 6.10
CA LEU A 84 19.95 -1.70 5.00
C LEU A 84 20.92 -0.75 4.31
N HIS A 85 20.40 0.28 3.64
CA HIS A 85 21.19 1.23 2.86
C HIS A 85 20.36 2.48 2.53
N SER A 86 21.05 3.54 2.13
CA SER A 86 20.45 4.70 1.47
C SER A 86 20.32 4.45 -0.03
N VAL A 87 19.33 5.05 -0.66
CA VAL A 87 19.07 5.03 -2.09
C VAL A 87 18.61 6.42 -2.53
N SER A 88 18.74 6.75 -3.81
CA SER A 88 18.24 8.00 -4.36
C SER A 88 17.33 7.72 -5.54
N TYR A 89 16.09 8.21 -5.47
CA TYR A 89 15.12 8.10 -6.56
C TYR A 89 15.17 9.32 -7.46
N GLY A 90 15.11 9.12 -8.78
CA GLY A 90 15.07 10.20 -9.77
C GLY A 90 16.34 10.30 -10.61
N TYR A 91 16.49 11.41 -11.33
CA TYR A 91 17.57 11.59 -12.32
C TYR A 91 18.06 13.03 -12.36
N GLY A 92 19.38 13.20 -12.58
CA GLY A 92 20.04 14.50 -12.62
C GLY A 92 19.87 15.26 -11.30
N ASN A 93 19.48 16.53 -11.38
CA ASN A 93 19.31 17.40 -10.20
C ASN A 93 17.97 17.20 -9.46
N LYS A 94 17.14 16.25 -9.89
CA LYS A 94 15.86 15.93 -9.25
C LYS A 94 15.94 14.56 -8.61
N GLN A 95 16.62 14.53 -7.46
CA GLN A 95 16.85 13.35 -6.66
C GLN A 95 16.13 13.45 -5.32
N ILE A 96 15.50 12.37 -4.92
CA ILE A 96 14.88 12.19 -3.61
C ILE A 96 15.75 11.20 -2.84
N PRO A 97 16.55 11.66 -1.86
CA PRO A 97 17.31 10.77 -1.00
C PRO A 97 16.34 9.99 -0.11
N ALA A 98 16.61 8.71 0.08
CA ALA A 98 15.76 7.79 0.81
C ALA A 98 16.58 6.72 1.54
N ASP A 99 16.02 6.17 2.60
CA ASP A 99 16.62 5.11 3.41
C ASP A 99 15.71 3.90 3.44
N THR A 100 16.31 2.72 3.22
CA THR A 100 15.60 1.44 3.17
C THR A 100 15.89 0.63 4.43
N TRP A 101 14.82 0.07 5.00
CA TRP A 101 14.83 -0.73 6.21
C TRP A 101 14.23 -2.11 5.95
N LEU A 102 14.83 -3.13 6.54
CA LEU A 102 14.28 -4.48 6.62
C LEU A 102 13.44 -4.58 7.88
N VAL A 103 12.18 -4.97 7.71
CA VAL A 103 11.26 -5.22 8.82
C VAL A 103 10.89 -6.70 8.83
N ILE A 104 11.23 -7.36 9.94
CA ILE A 104 10.90 -8.75 10.19
C ILE A 104 9.87 -8.78 11.31
N MET A 105 8.72 -9.40 11.05
CA MET A 105 7.68 -9.70 12.03
C MET A 105 7.33 -11.18 11.96
N ASP A 106 6.62 -11.67 12.98
CA ASP A 106 6.29 -13.09 13.16
C ASP A 106 5.69 -13.72 11.91
N ASP A 107 4.84 -12.97 11.19
CA ASP A 107 4.07 -13.49 10.05
C ASP A 107 4.58 -13.00 8.68
N PHE A 108 5.49 -12.02 8.62
CA PHE A 108 6.01 -11.54 7.33
C PHE A 108 7.34 -10.78 7.41
N ILE A 109 8.01 -10.73 6.27
CA ILE A 109 9.20 -9.92 6.01
C ILE A 109 8.84 -8.89 4.96
N THR A 110 9.14 -7.62 5.23
CA THR A 110 8.97 -6.54 4.25
C THR A 110 10.17 -5.62 4.23
N TYR A 111 10.33 -4.92 3.10
CA TYR A 111 11.27 -3.83 2.93
C TYR A 111 10.44 -2.56 2.87
N THR A 112 10.86 -1.53 3.60
CA THR A 112 10.21 -0.22 3.53
C THR A 112 11.24 0.85 3.29
N THR A 113 10.90 1.78 2.40
CA THR A 113 11.75 2.90 2.03
C THR A 113 11.02 4.21 2.32
N VAL A 114 11.69 5.09 3.04
CA VAL A 114 11.19 6.43 3.37
C VAL A 114 12.16 7.50 2.89
N ASN A 115 11.70 8.72 2.66
CA ASN A 115 12.61 9.81 2.34
C ASN A 115 13.56 10.14 3.52
N SER A 116 14.79 10.56 3.20
CA SER A 116 15.85 10.86 4.18
C SER A 116 15.87 12.31 4.68
N ASP A 117 14.87 13.12 4.30
CA ASP A 117 14.82 14.55 4.66
C ASP A 117 14.31 14.82 6.10
N GLY A 118 14.09 13.76 6.88
CA GLY A 118 13.58 13.82 8.24
C GLY A 118 12.05 13.82 8.36
N LEU A 119 11.31 13.89 7.25
CA LEU A 119 9.84 13.75 7.27
C LEU A 119 9.36 12.30 7.27
N CYS A 120 10.23 11.34 6.91
CA CYS A 120 9.97 9.91 6.87
C CYS A 120 8.69 9.53 6.09
N VAL A 121 8.42 10.23 4.99
CA VAL A 121 7.36 9.97 4.04
C VAL A 121 7.62 8.62 3.34
N PRO A 122 6.66 7.69 3.36
CA PRO A 122 6.79 6.40 2.67
C PRO A 122 6.92 6.56 1.14
N LEU A 123 7.86 5.83 0.55
CA LEU A 123 8.10 5.80 -0.90
C LEU A 123 7.83 4.42 -1.52
N SER A 124 8.08 3.33 -0.79
CA SER A 124 7.78 1.95 -1.19
C SER A 124 7.74 1.00 0.00
#